data_AF-A0A1V9URV6-F1
#
_entry.id   AF-A0A1V9URV6-F1
#
_cell.length_a   1.000
_cell.length_b   1.000
_cell.length_c   1.000
_cell.angle_alpha   90.00
_cell.angle_beta   90.00
_cell.angle_gamma   90.00
#
_symmetry.space_group_name_H-M   'P 1'
#
loop_
_entity.id
_entity.type
_entity.pdbx_description
1 polymer ?
#
loop_
_entity_poly.entity_id
_entity_poly.type
_entity_poly.pdbx_seq_one_letter_code
_entity_poly.pdbx_strand_id
1 'polypeptide(L)'
;MRSYRQLYSFMCDLGDGIQDHLPEEVRTEQLSVEGVVILWVDKKSYLAIRSLKKDMMAYLKKCDEMDYSLDAIFPYDDNLLFVLERFGYEESVLFSQVLPMIQQREAETHRSLLADLVKWFRSL
;
A
#
# COMPACT_ATOMS: atom_id res chain seq x y z
N MET A 1 7.20 -10.23 16.11
CA MET A 1 7.12 -9.84 14.68
C MET A 1 5.91 -8.96 14.48
N ARG A 2 6.10 -7.79 13.86
CA ARG A 2 4.99 -7.01 13.32
C ARG A 2 4.32 -7.83 12.21
N SER A 3 3.00 -7.81 12.10
CA SER A 3 2.30 -8.65 11.12
C SER A 3 2.26 -8.09 9.71
N TYR A 4 2.80 -6.88 9.46
CA TYR A 4 2.81 -6.16 8.16
C TYR A 4 1.47 -6.18 7.42
N ARG A 5 0.37 -6.32 8.17
CA ARG A 5 -0.96 -6.61 7.64
C ARG A 5 -1.47 -5.49 6.74
N GLN A 6 -1.12 -4.24 7.04
CA GLN A 6 -1.57 -3.13 6.20
C GLN A 6 -0.71 -3.02 4.94
N LEU A 7 0.59 -3.33 5.01
CA LEU A 7 1.42 -3.44 3.81
C LEU A 7 0.91 -4.54 2.87
N TYR A 8 0.62 -5.74 3.39
CA TYR A 8 0.01 -6.81 2.61
C TYR A 8 -1.33 -6.37 2.00
N SER A 9 -2.24 -5.79 2.80
CA SER A 9 -3.52 -5.30 2.29
C SER A 9 -3.37 -4.22 1.22
N PHE A 10 -2.36 -3.35 1.32
CA PHE A 10 -2.08 -2.34 0.31
C PHE A 10 -1.58 -2.97 -0.98
N MET A 11 -0.68 -3.95 -0.87
CA MET A 11 -0.14 -4.67 -2.02
C MET A 11 -1.22 -5.44 -2.78
N CYS A 12 -2.20 -6.05 -2.10
CA CYS A 12 -3.36 -6.65 -2.77
C CYS A 12 -4.19 -5.61 -3.53
N ASP A 13 -4.55 -4.50 -2.87
CA ASP A 13 -5.32 -3.42 -3.49
C ASP A 13 -4.55 -2.77 -4.68
N LEU A 14 -3.21 -2.78 -4.64
CA LEU A 14 -2.34 -2.34 -5.74
C LEU A 14 -2.38 -3.33 -6.91
N GLY A 15 -2.19 -4.63 -6.65
CA GLY A 15 -2.25 -5.67 -7.68
C GLY A 15 -3.61 -5.70 -8.38
N ASP A 16 -4.69 -5.53 -7.62
CA ASP A 16 -6.04 -5.39 -8.17
C ASP A 16 -6.21 -4.11 -8.99
N GLY A 17 -5.73 -2.98 -8.48
CA GLY A 17 -5.83 -1.68 -9.15
C GLY A 17 -5.09 -1.62 -10.49
N ILE A 18 -3.90 -2.24 -10.57
CA ILE A 18 -3.15 -2.34 -11.84
C ILE A 18 -3.56 -3.54 -12.69
N GLN A 19 -4.54 -4.32 -12.22
CA GLN A 19 -5.06 -5.51 -12.88
C GLN A 19 -3.97 -6.53 -13.23
N ASP A 20 -3.03 -6.74 -12.29
CA ASP A 20 -1.88 -7.62 -12.51
C ASP A 20 -2.30 -9.06 -12.81
N HIS A 21 -3.35 -9.51 -12.11
CA HIS A 21 -3.97 -10.83 -12.28
C HIS A 21 -4.64 -11.06 -13.65
N LEU A 22 -4.77 -10.04 -14.50
CA LEU A 22 -5.36 -10.15 -15.84
C LEU A 22 -4.27 -10.16 -16.93
N PRO A 23 -4.49 -10.88 -18.06
CA PRO A 23 -3.68 -10.71 -19.27
C PRO A 23 -3.71 -9.28 -19.79
N GLU A 24 -2.62 -8.80 -20.38
CA GLU A 24 -2.47 -7.40 -20.79
C GLU A 24 -3.55 -6.93 -21.77
N GLU A 25 -4.01 -7.81 -22.66
CA GLU A 25 -4.97 -7.51 -23.71
C GLU A 25 -6.38 -7.22 -23.18
N VAL A 26 -6.70 -7.63 -21.95
CA VAL A 26 -8.03 -7.45 -21.34
C VAL A 26 -8.02 -6.42 -20.21
N ARG A 27 -6.89 -5.74 -19.97
CA ARG A 27 -6.79 -4.69 -18.95
C ARG A 27 -7.33 -3.36 -19.47
N THR A 28 -8.54 -2.97 -19.06
CA THR A 28 -9.22 -1.78 -19.61
C THR A 28 -9.29 -0.58 -18.67
N GLU A 29 -9.09 -0.77 -17.36
CA GLU A 29 -9.30 0.27 -16.34
C GLU A 29 -8.19 0.27 -15.27
N GLN A 30 -6.94 0.17 -15.72
CA GLN A 30 -5.79 0.18 -14.80
C GLN A 30 -5.69 1.52 -14.08
N LEU A 31 -5.57 1.46 -12.76
CA LEU A 31 -5.27 2.61 -11.93
C LEU A 31 -3.76 2.89 -11.96
N SER A 32 -3.39 4.18 -11.91
CA SER A 32 -2.02 4.55 -11.56
C SER A 32 -1.75 4.21 -10.08
N VAL A 33 -0.47 4.09 -9.71
CA VAL A 33 -0.06 3.93 -8.31
C VAL A 33 -0.65 5.02 -7.42
N GLU A 34 -0.63 6.27 -7.89
CA GLU A 34 -1.26 7.40 -7.21
C GLU A 34 -2.79 7.21 -7.04
N GLY A 35 -3.48 6.73 -8.08
CA GLY A 35 -4.91 6.42 -8.01
C GLY A 35 -5.22 5.35 -6.97
N VAL A 36 -4.42 4.29 -6.89
CA VAL A 36 -4.53 3.28 -5.82
C VAL A 36 -4.31 3.90 -4.45
N VAL A 37 -3.28 4.72 -4.27
CA VAL A 37 -2.98 5.39 -2.99
C VAL A 37 -4.16 6.25 -2.53
N ILE A 38 -4.73 7.06 -3.43
CA ILE A 38 -5.87 7.92 -3.13
C ILE A 38 -7.06 7.09 -2.63
N LEU A 39 -7.45 6.06 -3.40
CA LEU A 39 -8.57 5.19 -3.04
C LEU A 39 -8.33 4.45 -1.71
N TRP A 40 -7.11 3.95 -1.51
CA TRP A 40 -6.74 3.23 -0.31
C TRP A 40 -6.82 4.13 0.93
N VAL A 41 -6.20 5.32 0.88
CA VAL A 41 -6.20 6.28 2.00
C VAL A 41 -7.61 6.77 2.30
N ASP A 42 -8.43 7.01 1.29
CA ASP A 42 -9.80 7.50 1.46
C ASP A 42 -10.73 6.44 2.08
N LYS A 43 -10.50 5.16 1.79
CA LYS A 43 -11.31 4.02 2.28
C LYS A 43 -10.92 3.53 3.68
N LYS A 44 -9.65 3.64 4.07
CA LYS A 44 -9.14 3.03 5.31
C LYS A 44 -9.28 3.95 6.52
N SER A 45 -9.09 3.43 7.73
CA SER A 45 -9.02 4.25 8.94
C SER A 45 -7.65 4.90 9.10
N TYR A 46 -7.58 5.99 9.83
CA TYR A 46 -6.38 6.69 10.25
C TYR A 46 -5.38 5.75 10.94
N LEU A 47 -5.86 4.79 11.75
CA LEU A 47 -4.99 3.78 12.36
C LEU A 47 -4.39 2.83 11.33
N ALA A 48 -5.18 2.42 10.32
CA ALA A 48 -4.69 1.59 9.22
C ALA A 48 -3.65 2.34 8.39
N ILE A 49 -3.90 3.61 8.04
CA ILE A 49 -2.94 4.49 7.35
C ILE A 49 -1.65 4.62 8.15
N ARG A 50 -1.75 4.91 9.46
CA ARG A 50 -0.58 5.02 10.34
C ARG A 50 0.18 3.70 10.46
N SER A 51 -0.52 2.57 10.45
CA SER A 51 0.12 1.26 10.45
C SER A 51 0.84 1.01 9.13
N LEU A 52 0.22 1.27 7.98
CA LEU A 52 0.83 1.11 6.65
C LEU A 52 2.13 1.91 6.53
N LYS A 53 2.12 3.20 6.87
CA LYS A 53 3.34 4.04 6.84
C LYS A 53 4.47 3.42 7.65
N LYS A 54 4.14 2.94 8.85
CA LYS A 54 5.11 2.30 9.74
C LYS A 54 5.53 0.91 9.26
N ASP A 55 4.70 0.18 8.53
CA ASP A 55 5.04 -1.09 7.89
C ASP A 55 6.07 -0.83 6.77
N MET A 56 5.79 0.14 5.89
CA MET A 56 6.71 0.58 4.81
C MET A 56 8.06 1.08 5.34
N MET A 57 8.06 1.96 6.36
CA MET A 57 9.32 2.43 6.97
C MET A 57 10.16 1.29 7.57
N ALA A 58 9.51 0.29 8.16
CA ALA A 58 10.22 -0.87 8.71
C ALA A 58 10.79 -1.75 7.59
N TYR A 59 10.07 -1.91 6.49
CA TYR A 59 10.55 -2.62 5.30
C TYR A 59 11.77 -1.92 4.69
N LEU A 60 11.67 -0.62 4.41
CA LEU A 60 12.77 0.17 3.84
C LEU A 60 14.03 0.10 4.71
N LYS A 61 13.87 0.25 6.04
CA LYS A 61 14.98 0.11 6.98
C LYS A 61 15.65 -1.26 6.90
N LYS A 62 14.88 -2.32 6.66
CA LYS A 62 15.40 -3.69 6.56
C LYS A 62 16.16 -3.91 5.25
N CYS A 63 15.67 -3.36 4.14
CA CYS A 63 16.42 -3.31 2.89
C CYS A 63 17.76 -2.57 3.04
N ASP A 64 17.77 -1.42 3.74
CA ASP A 64 19.01 -0.66 4.01
C ASP A 64 20.02 -1.47 4.86
N GLU A 65 19.51 -2.33 5.75
CA GLU A 65 20.30 -3.27 6.56
C GLU A 65 20.74 -4.53 5.78
N MET A 66 20.38 -4.64 4.49
CA MET A 66 20.53 -5.86 3.66
C MET A 66 19.87 -7.10 4.28
N ASP A 67 18.81 -6.89 5.07
CA ASP A 67 18.03 -7.92 5.75
C ASP A 67 16.71 -8.15 5.01
N TYR A 68 16.72 -9.14 4.12
CA TYR A 68 15.59 -9.55 3.27
C TYR A 68 14.65 -10.55 3.94
N SER A 69 14.71 -10.69 5.28
CA SER A 69 13.81 -11.58 6.02
C SER A 69 12.33 -11.23 5.88
N LEU A 70 12.03 -10.02 5.41
CA LEU A 70 10.68 -9.52 5.20
C LEU A 70 10.10 -9.87 3.83
N ASP A 71 10.90 -10.36 2.89
CA ASP A 71 10.40 -10.74 1.56
C ASP A 71 9.41 -11.91 1.65
N ALA A 72 9.56 -12.75 2.69
CA ALA A 72 8.62 -13.82 3.03
C ALA A 72 7.24 -13.34 3.51
N ILE A 73 7.03 -12.04 3.72
CA ILE A 73 5.72 -11.47 4.06
C ILE A 73 4.80 -11.41 2.84
N PHE A 74 5.39 -11.30 1.65
CA PHE A 74 4.68 -11.46 0.40
C PHE A 74 4.70 -12.96 0.09
N PRO A 75 3.57 -13.68 0.22
CA PRO A 75 3.54 -15.09 -0.12
C PRO A 75 3.94 -15.18 -1.59
N TYR A 76 4.99 -15.95 -1.89
CA TYR A 76 5.51 -16.09 -3.25
C TYR A 76 4.46 -16.63 -4.24
N ASP A 77 3.38 -17.25 -3.73
CA ASP A 77 2.24 -17.77 -4.50
C ASP A 77 1.05 -16.80 -4.62
N ASP A 78 0.99 -15.74 -3.80
CA ASP A 78 -0.12 -14.78 -3.82
C ASP A 78 0.34 -13.51 -4.55
N ASN A 79 0.10 -13.38 -5.86
CA ASN A 79 -0.09 -12.15 -6.68
C ASN A 79 0.60 -10.83 -6.25
N LEU A 80 1.73 -10.84 -5.54
CA LEU A 80 2.37 -9.64 -4.96
C LEU A 80 3.82 -9.48 -5.42
N LEU A 81 4.32 -10.43 -6.20
CA LEU A 81 5.63 -10.40 -6.86
C LEU A 81 5.55 -9.80 -8.26
N PHE A 82 4.73 -8.77 -8.45
CA PHE A 82 4.59 -8.13 -9.76
C PHE A 82 5.41 -6.85 -9.89
N VAL A 83 6.01 -6.37 -8.79
CA VAL A 83 6.57 -5.01 -8.76
C VAL A 83 7.72 -4.88 -9.76
N LEU A 84 8.63 -5.85 -9.77
CA LEU A 84 9.76 -5.86 -10.70
C LEU A 84 9.28 -5.97 -12.15
N GLU A 85 8.35 -6.88 -12.43
CA GLU A 85 7.81 -7.17 -13.76
C GLU A 85 6.99 -6.01 -14.32
N ARG A 86 6.25 -5.30 -13.46
CA ARG A 86 5.34 -4.22 -13.87
C ARG A 86 6.00 -2.86 -13.89
N PHE A 87 6.93 -2.59 -12.98
CA PHE A 87 7.53 -1.27 -12.82
C PHE A 87 9.04 -1.23 -13.12
N GLY A 88 9.70 -2.37 -13.28
CA GLY A 88 11.12 -2.46 -13.61
C GLY A 88 12.05 -2.13 -12.44
N TYR A 89 11.54 -2.11 -11.21
CA TYR A 89 12.30 -1.83 -10.00
C TYR A 89 11.78 -2.65 -8.82
N GLU A 90 12.56 -2.71 -7.73
CA GLU A 90 12.23 -3.47 -6.52
C GLU A 90 11.13 -2.81 -5.66
N GLU A 91 10.50 -3.59 -4.79
CA GLU A 91 9.50 -3.15 -3.80
C GLU A 91 10.02 -2.02 -2.91
N SER A 92 11.31 -2.03 -2.58
CA SER A 92 11.96 -0.97 -1.81
C SER A 92 11.84 0.40 -2.51
N VAL A 93 12.08 0.44 -3.83
CA VAL A 93 11.93 1.63 -4.65
C VAL A 93 10.47 2.04 -4.72
N LEU A 94 9.54 1.10 -4.92
CA LEU A 94 8.10 1.37 -4.91
C LEU A 94 7.67 2.04 -3.60
N PHE A 95 8.03 1.45 -2.47
CA PHE A 95 7.60 1.93 -1.16
C PHE A 95 8.22 3.28 -0.81
N SER A 96 9.43 3.56 -1.29
CA SER A 96 10.05 4.89 -1.16
C SER A 96 9.26 5.99 -1.89
N GLN A 97 8.60 5.65 -3.00
CA GLN A 97 7.75 6.56 -3.78
C GLN A 97 6.32 6.65 -3.23
N VAL A 98 5.76 5.54 -2.76
CA VAL A 98 4.38 5.47 -2.24
C VAL A 98 4.24 6.12 -0.87
N LEU A 99 5.22 5.97 0.02
CA LEU A 99 5.19 6.53 1.37
C LEU A 99 4.91 8.05 1.39
N PRO A 100 5.60 8.91 0.60
CA PRO A 100 5.28 10.33 0.55
C PRO A 100 3.90 10.62 -0.06
N MET A 101 3.42 9.82 -1.02
CA MET A 101 2.06 9.97 -1.56
C MET A 101 0.99 9.74 -0.49
N ILE A 102 1.18 8.72 0.36
CA ILE A 102 0.28 8.46 1.49
C ILE A 102 0.30 9.63 2.48
N GLN A 103 1.48 10.14 2.81
CA GLN A 103 1.64 11.27 3.73
C GLN A 103 0.96 12.54 3.20
N GLN A 104 1.13 12.81 1.90
CA GLN A 104 0.49 13.93 1.23
C GLN A 104 -1.03 13.78 1.26
N ARG A 105 -1.57 12.62 0.85
CA ARG A 105 -3.02 12.41 0.82
C ARG A 105 -3.66 12.47 2.22
N GLU A 106 -3.00 11.93 3.23
CA GLU A 106 -3.43 12.02 4.64
C GLU A 106 -3.53 13.47 5.11
N ALA A 107 -2.55 14.32 4.73
CA ALA A 107 -2.52 15.74 5.07
C ALA A 107 -3.63 16.52 4.34
N GLU A 108 -3.80 16.29 3.03
CA GLU A 108 -4.85 16.91 2.20
C GLU A 108 -6.26 16.59 2.70
N THR A 109 -6.47 15.37 3.18
CA THR A 109 -7.79 14.91 3.66
C THR A 109 -7.98 15.11 5.17
N HIS A 110 -7.04 15.81 5.83
CA HIS A 110 -7.06 16.11 7.27
C HIS A 110 -7.39 14.89 8.14
N ARG A 111 -6.84 13.72 7.81
CA ARG A 111 -7.20 12.47 8.50
C ARG A 111 -6.75 12.53 9.95
N SER A 112 -7.65 12.11 10.84
CA SER A 112 -7.37 11.99 12.27
C SER A 112 -8.28 10.95 12.89
N LEU A 113 -7.91 10.47 14.09
CA LEU A 113 -8.77 9.59 14.88
C LEU A 113 -10.14 10.20 15.14
N LEU A 114 -10.19 11.49 15.44
CA LEU A 114 -11.44 12.21 15.69
C LEU A 114 -12.30 12.28 14.42
N ALA A 115 -11.70 12.56 13.26
CA ALA A 115 -12.41 12.58 11.98
C ALA A 115 -13.05 11.22 11.64
N ASP A 116 -12.35 10.12 11.90
CA ASP A 116 -12.88 8.78 11.69
C ASP A 116 -14.01 8.42 12.67
N LEU A 117 -13.87 8.77 13.95
CA LEU A 117 -14.92 8.57 14.94
C LEU A 117 -16.19 9.33 14.55
N VAL A 118 -16.06 10.59 14.11
CA VAL A 118 -17.19 11.39 13.62
C VAL A 118 -17.84 10.77 12.38
N LYS A 119 -17.05 10.25 11.42
CA LYS A 119 -17.60 9.50 10.26
C LYS A 119 -18.40 8.29 10.72
N TRP A 120 -17.87 7.50 11.66
CA TRP A 120 -18.55 6.31 12.18
C TRP A 120 -19.88 6.65 12.87
N PHE A 121 -19.90 7.68 13.73
CA PHE A 121 -21.13 8.14 14.37
C PHE A 121 -22.18 8.67 13.38
N ARG A 122 -21.77 9.26 12.26
CA ARG A 122 -22.69 9.73 11.21
C ARG A 122 -23.23 8.62 10.31
N SER A 123 -22.61 7.45 10.32
CA SER A 123 -23.05 6.26 9.58
C SER A 123 -23.98 5.33 10.37
N LEU A 124 -24.24 5.66 11.64
CA LEU A 124 -25.20 5.01 12.55
C LEU A 124 -26.55 5.73 12.48
#